data_AF-A0A6L4YRZ3-F1
#
_entry.id   AF-A0A6L4YRZ3-F1
#
_cell.length_a   1.000
_cell.length_b   1.000
_cell.length_c   1.000
_cell.angle_alpha   90.00
_cell.angle_beta   90.00
_cell.angle_gamma   90.00
#
_symmetry.space_group_name_H-M   'P 1'
#
loop_
_entity.id
_entity.type
_entity.pdbx_description
1 polymer ?
#
loop_
_entity_poly.entity_id
_entity_poly.type
_entity_poly.pdbx_seq_one_letter_code
_entity_poly.pdbx_strand_id
1 'polypeptide(L)'
;MDGPFPAPLPEDRIGKPQRIPYPQEAIKFRPYGKNIAKMIEKATLFEDGPEKDALVKNIANHLKKSYLNWNRDSVNDELITDHLKELSNGKLKLSEDTRLAHTNDLLARNTGPGSSTPQNQGNNRRKKFNPKNDKSSNFRDMRNRKKN
;
A
#
# COMPACT_ATOMS: atom_id res chain seq x y z
N MET A 1 27.95 -33.16 -28.42
CA MET A 1 28.46 -32.53 -27.19
C MET A 1 27.49 -32.90 -26.09
N ASP A 2 27.90 -33.79 -25.20
CA ASP A 2 27.11 -34.24 -24.06
C ASP A 2 27.60 -33.44 -22.83
N GLY A 3 26.68 -32.86 -22.07
CA GLY A 3 27.02 -31.93 -20.98
C GLY A 3 27.69 -32.65 -19.79
N PRO A 4 28.39 -31.92 -18.90
CA PRO A 4 29.10 -32.50 -17.74
C PRO A 4 28.18 -33.09 -16.66
N PHE A 5 26.86 -33.02 -16.84
CA PHE A 5 25.87 -33.59 -15.94
C PHE A 5 24.94 -34.53 -16.71
N PRO A 6 24.71 -35.76 -16.20
CA PRO A 6 23.75 -36.67 -16.81
C PRO A 6 22.36 -36.04 -16.80
N ALA A 7 21.59 -36.29 -17.86
CA ALA A 7 20.20 -35.86 -17.90
C ALA A 7 19.47 -36.40 -16.65
N PRO A 8 18.67 -35.57 -15.95
CA PRO A 8 17.94 -36.02 -14.77
C PRO A 8 17.08 -37.23 -15.12
N LEU A 9 17.03 -38.21 -14.21
CA LEU A 9 16.26 -39.44 -14.39
C LEU A 9 14.80 -39.09 -14.69
N PRO A 10 14.11 -39.83 -15.59
CA PRO A 10 12.70 -39.56 -15.92
C PRO A 10 11.78 -39.54 -14.70
N GLU A 11 12.13 -40.27 -13.63
CA GLU A 11 11.39 -40.35 -12.38
C GLU A 11 11.35 -39.00 -11.62
N ASP A 12 12.46 -38.25 -11.60
CA ASP A 12 12.55 -36.93 -10.97
C ASP A 12 11.78 -35.85 -11.75
N ARG A 13 11.46 -36.12 -13.01
CA ARG A 13 10.73 -35.20 -13.89
C ARG A 13 9.21 -35.23 -13.69
N ILE A 14 8.66 -36.27 -13.04
CA ILE A 14 7.21 -36.53 -12.93
C ILE A 14 6.71 -36.35 -11.48
N GLY A 15 7.50 -35.73 -10.59
CA GLY A 15 7.03 -35.34 -9.27
C GLY A 15 6.02 -34.20 -9.34
N LYS A 16 4.74 -34.46 -9.01
CA LYS A 16 3.79 -33.37 -8.76
C LYS A 16 4.35 -32.49 -7.63
N PRO A 17 4.31 -31.16 -7.75
CA PRO A 17 4.80 -30.29 -6.69
C PRO A 17 4.04 -30.57 -5.39
N GLN A 18 4.77 -30.57 -4.26
CA GLN A 18 4.13 -30.72 -2.95
C GLN A 18 3.16 -29.56 -2.71
N ARG A 19 1.98 -29.87 -2.16
CA ARG A 19 0.99 -28.85 -1.81
C ARG A 19 1.51 -28.08 -0.60
N ILE A 20 1.79 -26.80 -0.80
CA ILE A 20 2.16 -25.90 0.29
C ILE A 20 0.87 -25.50 1.03
N PRO A 21 0.74 -25.78 2.34
CA PRO A 21 -0.42 -25.36 3.10
C PRO A 21 -0.45 -23.84 3.21
N TYR A 22 -1.60 -23.23 2.89
CA TYR A 22 -1.77 -21.79 3.04
C TYR A 22 -1.99 -21.44 4.52
N PRO A 23 -1.30 -20.43 5.07
CA PRO A 23 -1.44 -20.07 6.48
C PRO A 23 -2.85 -19.49 6.76
N GLN A 24 -3.69 -20.27 7.43
CA GLN A 24 -5.03 -19.89 7.91
C GLN A 24 -4.95 -19.17 9.26
N GLU A 25 -4.32 -17.99 9.30
CA GLU A 25 -4.37 -17.14 10.49
C GLU A 25 -5.51 -16.11 10.33
N ALA A 26 -6.43 -16.07 11.29
CA ALA A 26 -7.51 -15.09 11.33
C ALA A 26 -6.97 -13.71 11.76
N ILE A 27 -7.27 -12.67 10.98
CA ILE A 27 -6.87 -11.30 11.27
C ILE A 27 -8.05 -10.59 11.93
N LYS A 28 -7.91 -10.24 13.22
CA LYS A 28 -8.95 -9.47 13.95
C LYS A 28 -9.21 -8.10 13.32
N PHE A 29 -8.15 -7.39 12.94
CA PHE A 29 -8.25 -6.05 12.39
C PHE A 29 -7.68 -5.98 10.96
N ARG A 30 -8.58 -5.89 9.98
CA ARG A 30 -8.25 -5.78 8.55
C ARG A 30 -7.32 -4.60 8.24
N PRO A 31 -7.48 -3.40 8.83
CA PRO A 31 -6.62 -2.25 8.54
C PRO A 31 -5.15 -2.45 8.93
N TYR A 32 -4.87 -3.36 9.88
CA TYR A 32 -3.55 -3.57 10.48
C TYR A 32 -2.82 -4.78 9.90
N GLY A 33 -3.57 -5.76 9.40
CA GLY A 33 -3.01 -7.00 8.90
C GLY A 33 -2.27 -7.81 9.98
N LYS A 34 -1.50 -8.79 9.53
CA LYS A 34 -0.80 -9.74 10.43
C LYS A 34 0.46 -9.15 11.07
N ASN A 35 1.11 -8.21 10.39
CA ASN A 35 2.41 -7.68 10.83
C ASN A 35 2.30 -6.93 12.14
N ILE A 36 1.28 -6.07 12.29
CA ILE A 36 1.07 -5.31 13.52
C ILE A 36 0.77 -6.24 14.70
N ALA A 37 -0.06 -7.27 14.48
CA ALA A 37 -0.33 -8.27 15.52
C ALA A 37 0.97 -8.95 16.00
N LYS A 38 1.82 -9.39 15.06
CA LYS A 38 3.12 -9.99 15.38
C LYS A 38 4.09 -9.02 16.07
N MET A 39 4.08 -7.74 15.70
CA MET A 39 4.88 -6.71 16.38
C MET A 39 4.44 -6.52 17.82
N ILE A 40 3.13 -6.48 18.07
CA ILE A 40 2.55 -6.35 19.41
C ILE A 40 2.88 -7.58 20.26
N GLU A 41 2.71 -8.79 19.73
CA GLU A 41 3.11 -10.02 20.42
C GLU A 41 4.58 -9.96 20.86
N LYS A 42 5.50 -9.64 19.94
CA LYS A 42 6.92 -9.50 20.27
C LYS A 42 7.20 -8.39 21.30
N ALA A 43 6.51 -7.26 21.19
CA ALA A 43 6.67 -6.17 22.16
C ALA A 43 6.20 -6.56 23.57
N THR A 44 5.23 -7.48 23.70
CA THR A 44 4.83 -8.01 25.02
C THR A 44 5.87 -8.93 25.66
N LEU A 45 6.74 -9.56 24.86
CA LEU A 45 7.83 -10.41 25.37
C LEU A 45 9.07 -9.61 25.80
N PHE A 46 9.15 -8.32 25.42
CA PHE A 46 10.29 -7.47 25.76
C PHE A 46 10.24 -7.01 27.23
N GLU A 47 11.43 -6.87 27.83
CA GLU A 47 11.58 -6.39 29.21
C GLU A 47 11.09 -4.94 29.35
N ASP A 48 10.56 -4.63 30.54
CA ASP A 48 10.09 -3.29 30.85
C ASP A 48 11.27 -2.31 30.95
N GLY A 49 11.27 -1.31 30.07
CA GLY A 49 12.34 -0.34 29.98
C GLY A 49 12.08 0.75 28.92
N PRO A 50 12.97 1.75 28.82
CA PRO A 50 12.80 2.88 27.90
C PRO A 50 12.74 2.45 26.42
N GLU A 51 13.41 1.33 26.09
CA GLU A 51 13.37 0.74 24.75
C GLU A 51 11.98 0.18 24.40
N LYS A 52 11.32 -0.47 25.35
CA LYS A 52 9.96 -0.98 25.18
C LYS A 52 8.98 0.15 24.98
N ASP A 53 9.09 1.24 25.75
CA ASP A 53 8.22 2.41 25.59
C ASP A 53 8.39 3.06 24.22
N ALA A 54 9.63 3.18 23.75
CA ALA A 54 9.91 3.68 22.40
C ALA A 54 9.33 2.77 21.32
N LEU A 55 9.43 1.44 21.50
CA LEU A 55 8.86 0.46 20.59
C LEU A 55 7.32 0.54 20.57
N VAL A 56 6.69 0.64 21.74
CA VAL A 56 5.22 0.81 21.88
C VAL A 56 4.75 2.07 21.16
N LYS A 57 5.46 3.19 21.34
CA LYS A 57 5.18 4.45 20.63
C LYS A 57 5.27 4.27 19.11
N ASN A 58 6.29 3.58 18.62
CA ASN A 58 6.45 3.30 17.19
C ASN A 58 5.34 2.41 16.65
N ILE A 59 4.92 1.38 17.41
CA ILE A 59 3.79 0.52 17.05
C ILE A 59 2.49 1.34 16.99
N ALA A 60 2.25 2.25 17.94
CA ALA A 60 1.09 3.13 17.93
C ALA A 60 1.08 4.08 16.72
N ASN A 61 2.23 4.63 16.34
CA ASN A 61 2.37 5.41 15.10
C ASN A 61 2.09 4.55 13.86
N HIS A 62 2.52 3.29 13.87
CA HIS A 62 2.28 2.35 12.77
C HIS A 62 0.80 1.97 12.67
N LEU A 63 0.10 1.77 13.79
CA LEU A 63 -1.35 1.60 13.85
C LEU A 63 -2.06 2.80 13.21
N LYS A 64 -1.72 4.02 13.63
CA LYS A 64 -2.30 5.26 13.08
C LYS A 64 -2.10 5.34 11.56
N LYS A 65 -0.88 5.07 11.08
CA LYS A 65 -0.55 5.07 9.65
C LYS A 65 -1.35 4.01 8.87
N SER A 66 -1.38 2.78 9.35
CA SER A 66 -2.03 1.67 8.66
C SER A 66 -3.56 1.86 8.61
N TYR A 67 -4.13 2.45 9.67
CA TYR A 67 -5.52 2.86 9.69
C TYR A 67 -5.82 3.93 8.63
N LEU A 68 -5.03 5.00 8.56
CA LEU A 68 -5.18 6.07 7.55
C LEU A 68 -4.95 5.60 6.12
N ASN A 69 -4.13 4.56 5.93
CA ASN A 69 -3.90 4.00 4.60
C ASN A 69 -5.11 3.18 4.12
N TRP A 70 -5.78 2.49 5.03
CA TRP A 70 -7.01 1.73 4.74
C TRP A 70 -8.27 2.59 4.77
N ASN A 71 -8.29 3.62 5.61
CA ASN A 71 -9.43 4.47 5.88
C ASN A 71 -9.06 5.92 5.55
N ARG A 72 -9.76 6.55 4.60
CA ARG A 72 -9.39 7.88 4.10
C ARG A 72 -9.83 9.04 4.99
N ASP A 73 -10.45 8.73 6.13
CA ASP A 73 -10.92 9.70 7.08
C ASP A 73 -9.90 9.95 8.20
N SER A 74 -10.02 11.09 8.88
CA SER A 74 -9.21 11.40 10.05
C SER A 74 -9.37 10.35 11.15
N VAL A 75 -8.29 10.08 11.88
CA VAL A 75 -8.29 9.13 13.00
C VAL A 75 -7.96 9.83 14.31
N ASN A 76 -8.71 9.50 15.36
CA ASN A 76 -8.49 10.00 16.72
C ASN A 76 -7.44 9.15 17.44
N ASP A 77 -6.61 9.79 18.26
CA ASP A 77 -5.55 9.11 19.00
C ASP A 77 -6.11 8.15 20.06
N GLU A 78 -7.25 8.49 20.68
CA GLU A 78 -7.97 7.64 21.64
C GLU A 78 -8.34 6.27 21.05
N LEU A 79 -8.88 6.26 19.82
CA LEU A 79 -9.24 5.03 19.12
C LEU A 79 -8.00 4.17 18.80
N ILE A 80 -6.87 4.79 18.50
CA ILE A 80 -5.60 4.08 18.30
C ILE A 80 -5.10 3.46 19.61
N THR A 81 -5.23 4.17 20.74
CA THR A 81 -4.88 3.63 22.04
C THR A 81 -5.78 2.46 22.46
N ASP A 82 -7.07 2.52 22.16
CA ASP A 82 -8.01 1.43 22.40
C ASP A 82 -7.66 0.19 21.57
N HIS A 83 -7.39 0.36 20.27
CA HIS A 83 -6.97 -0.74 19.42
C HIS A 83 -5.64 -1.37 19.87
N LEU A 84 -4.69 -0.57 20.32
CA LEU A 84 -3.43 -1.07 20.89
C LEU A 84 -3.69 -1.91 22.14
N LYS A 85 -4.57 -1.44 23.03
CA LYS A 85 -4.95 -2.15 24.26
C LYS A 85 -5.67 -3.45 23.95
N GLU A 86 -6.59 -3.45 22.99
CA GLU A 86 -7.34 -4.64 22.58
C GLU A 86 -6.44 -5.69 21.93
N LEU A 87 -5.53 -5.27 21.05
CA LEU A 87 -4.57 -6.16 20.38
C LEU A 87 -3.50 -6.71 21.32
N SER A 88 -3.12 -5.94 22.35
CA SER A 88 -2.13 -6.38 23.35
C SER A 88 -2.76 -7.14 24.53
N ASN A 89 -4.07 -7.38 24.51
CA ASN A 89 -4.83 -7.94 25.64
C ASN A 89 -4.59 -7.15 26.95
N GLY A 90 -4.41 -5.82 26.86
CA GLY A 90 -4.16 -4.93 28.00
C GLY A 90 -2.74 -4.95 28.56
N LYS A 91 -1.81 -5.68 27.94
CA LYS A 91 -0.42 -5.80 28.40
C LYS A 91 0.47 -4.61 28.04
N LEU A 92 0.12 -3.89 26.96
CA LEU A 92 0.85 -2.68 26.55
C LEU A 92 -0.02 -1.47 26.86
N LYS A 93 0.56 -0.49 27.55
CA LYS A 93 -0.07 0.81 27.79
C LYS A 93 0.80 1.89 27.17
N LEU A 94 0.18 2.77 26.41
CA LEU A 94 0.82 4.00 25.99
C LEU A 94 0.69 5.01 27.14
N SER A 95 1.76 5.74 27.45
CA SER A 95 1.66 6.87 28.38
C SER A 95 0.79 7.97 27.76
N GLU A 96 -0.15 8.51 28.55
CA GLU A 96 -1.13 9.50 28.09
C GLU A 96 -0.48 10.80 27.58
N ASP A 97 0.75 11.09 28.03
CA ASP A 97 1.53 12.24 27.57
C ASP A 97 2.16 12.05 26.16
N THR A 98 2.14 10.83 25.63
CA THR A 98 2.79 10.53 24.36
C THR A 98 1.89 10.88 23.18
N ARG A 99 2.11 12.06 22.60
CA ARG A 99 1.48 12.45 21.34
C ARG A 99 1.96 11.58 20.18
N LEU A 100 1.00 11.06 19.40
CA LEU A 100 1.26 10.33 18.15
C LEU A 100 1.62 11.32 17.03
N ALA A 101 2.27 10.80 15.99
CA ALA A 101 2.60 11.59 14.81
C ALA A 101 1.35 12.19 14.16
N HIS A 102 1.48 13.41 13.63
CA HIS A 102 0.40 14.07 12.92
C HIS A 102 0.07 13.34 11.61
N THR A 103 -1.22 13.32 11.26
CA THR A 103 -1.74 12.65 10.05
C THR A 103 -1.01 13.10 8.78
N ASN A 104 -0.70 14.38 8.66
CA ASN A 104 0.02 14.95 7.50
C ASN A 104 1.43 14.37 7.33
N ASP A 105 2.18 14.19 8.42
CA ASP A 105 3.53 13.61 8.37
C ASP A 105 3.50 12.11 7.97
N LEU A 106 2.45 11.41 8.40
CA LEU A 106 2.24 10.00 8.06
C LEU A 106 1.85 9.80 6.59
N LEU A 107 1.04 10.71 6.02
CA LEU A 107 0.54 10.63 4.64
C LEU A 107 1.51 11.18 3.59
N ALA A 108 2.24 12.25 3.90
CA ALA A 108 3.17 12.90 2.95
C ALA A 108 4.31 11.97 2.50
N ARG A 109 4.63 10.94 3.29
CA ARG A 109 5.67 9.95 2.99
C ARG A 109 5.25 8.88 1.96
N ASN A 110 3.96 8.79 1.61
CA ASN A 110 3.48 7.82 0.61
C ASN A 110 3.58 8.36 -0.83
N THR A 111 3.74 9.66 -1.03
CA THR A 111 4.18 10.20 -2.32
C THR A 111 5.69 10.08 -2.39
N GLY A 112 6.20 9.11 -3.16
CA GLY A 112 7.64 8.90 -3.32
C GLY A 112 8.38 10.18 -3.76
N PRO A 113 9.71 10.23 -3.59
CA PRO A 113 10.55 11.38 -3.96
C PRO A 113 10.67 11.54 -5.49
N GLY A 114 9.55 11.80 -6.17
CA GLY A 114 9.49 11.91 -7.63
C GLY A 114 8.15 12.36 -8.23
N SER A 115 7.13 12.71 -7.44
CA SER A 115 5.82 13.14 -7.96
C SER A 115 5.47 14.60 -7.63
N SER A 116 6.44 15.49 -7.64
CA SER A 116 6.21 16.93 -7.78
C SER A 116 6.53 17.34 -9.21
N THR A 117 5.73 16.88 -10.18
CA THR A 117 5.70 17.59 -11.46
C THR A 117 5.11 18.97 -11.16
N PRO A 118 5.82 20.08 -11.38
CA PRO A 118 5.24 21.39 -11.18
C PRO A 118 4.12 21.54 -12.21
N GLN A 119 2.88 21.54 -11.71
CA GLN A 119 1.70 21.84 -12.50
C GLN A 119 1.80 23.29 -12.95
N ASN A 120 2.35 23.48 -14.15
CA ASN A 120 2.55 24.76 -14.78
C ASN A 120 1.16 25.32 -15.18
N GLN A 121 0.49 25.97 -14.24
CA GLN A 121 -0.66 26.83 -14.52
C GLN A 121 -0.14 28.08 -15.26
N GLY A 122 -0.10 27.99 -16.59
CA GLY A 122 0.42 29.05 -17.45
C GLY A 122 -0.46 29.26 -18.68
N ASN A 123 -1.53 30.03 -18.50
CA ASN A 123 -2.16 30.91 -19.48
C ASN A 123 -2.16 30.50 -20.97
N ASN A 124 -3.30 29.95 -21.39
CA ASN A 124 -4.14 30.45 -22.48
C ASN A 124 -3.52 31.57 -23.35
N ARG A 125 -2.71 31.20 -24.36
CA ARG A 125 -2.46 32.05 -25.53
C ARG A 125 -2.66 31.23 -26.80
N ARG A 126 -3.82 31.48 -27.41
CA ARG A 126 -4.22 31.13 -28.76
C ARG A 126 -3.04 31.26 -29.75
N LYS A 127 -2.38 30.16 -30.10
CA LYS A 127 -1.64 30.09 -31.36
C LYS A 127 -2.63 29.75 -32.46
N LYS A 128 -3.05 30.78 -33.20
CA LYS A 128 -3.76 30.68 -34.49
C LYS A 128 -2.94 29.77 -35.40
N PHE A 129 -3.39 28.54 -35.59
CA PHE A 129 -2.90 27.70 -36.68
C PHE A 129 -3.64 28.15 -37.94
N ASN A 130 -2.91 28.66 -38.92
CA ASN A 130 -3.45 29.08 -40.21
C ASN A 130 -3.31 27.90 -41.18
N PRO A 131 -4.36 27.10 -41.45
CA PRO A 131 -4.25 26.04 -42.44
C PRO A 131 -4.17 26.68 -43.83
N LYS A 132 -2.99 26.62 -44.45
CA LYS A 132 -2.85 26.87 -45.87
C LYS A 132 -3.61 25.78 -46.62
N ASN A 133 -4.72 26.22 -47.20
CA ASN A 133 -5.34 25.76 -48.44
C ASN A 133 -4.50 24.74 -49.22
N ASP A 134 -4.90 23.46 -49.19
CA ASP A 134 -4.50 22.49 -50.21
C ASP A 134 -5.77 21.84 -50.78
N LYS A 135 -6.01 22.14 -52.06
CA LYS A 135 -7.10 21.60 -52.86
C LYS A 135 -6.59 20.31 -53.51
N SER A 136 -6.92 19.15 -52.95
CA SER A 136 -6.93 17.87 -53.68
C SER A 136 -7.84 16.89 -52.95
N SER A 137 -9.06 16.74 -53.46
CA SER A 137 -9.50 15.63 -54.32
C SER A 137 -9.98 14.41 -53.51
N ASN A 138 -11.29 14.16 -53.65
CA ASN A 138 -11.95 12.87 -53.59
C ASN A 138 -11.65 11.97 -52.39
N PHE A 139 -12.58 11.89 -51.42
CA PHE A 139 -13.17 10.58 -51.08
C PHE A 139 -14.57 10.77 -50.48
N ARG A 140 -15.51 10.00 -51.03
CA ARG A 140 -16.96 10.07 -50.83
C ARG A 140 -17.36 9.69 -49.40
N ASP A 141 -18.13 10.57 -48.78
CA ASP A 141 -18.95 10.32 -47.60
C ASP A 141 -20.18 9.49 -48.01
N MET A 142 -20.15 8.17 -47.77
CA MET A 142 -21.33 7.31 -47.87
C MET A 142 -22.06 7.29 -46.52
N ARG A 143 -22.89 8.32 -46.37
CA ARG A 143 -23.99 8.41 -45.42
C ARG A 143 -24.88 7.16 -45.45
N ASN A 144 -25.24 6.70 -44.24
CA ASN A 144 -26.53 6.10 -43.89
C ASN A 144 -27.14 5.07 -44.86
N ARG A 145 -26.97 3.79 -44.54
CA ARG A 145 -27.96 2.77 -44.92
C ARG A 145 -28.64 2.23 -43.67
N LYS A 146 -29.70 2.91 -43.26
CA LYS A 146 -30.72 2.40 -42.35
C LYS A 146 -32.06 2.54 -43.08
N LYS A 147 -32.66 1.41 -43.49
CA LYS A 147 -34.12 1.28 -43.61
C LYS A 147 -34.53 -0.18 -43.85
N ASN A 148 -35.47 -0.58 -43.00
CA ASN A 148 -36.62 -1.48 -43.19
C ASN A 148 -36.44 -2.75 -44.00
#